data_AF-A0A5C6W190-F1
#
_entry.id   AF-A0A5C6W190-F1
#
_cell.length_a   1.000
_cell.length_b   1.000
_cell.length_c   1.000
_cell.angle_alpha   90.00
_cell.angle_beta   90.00
_cell.angle_gamma   90.00
#
_symmetry.space_group_name_H-M   'P 1'
#
loop_
_entity.id
_entity.type
_entity.pdbx_description
1 polymer ?
#
loop_
_entity_poly.entity_id
_entity_poly.type
_entity_poly.pdbx_seq_one_letter_code
_entity_poly.pdbx_strand_id
1 'polypeptide(L)' 'MTDQTLLTDKERKLINKLETEMFYALTINQIRFYKNEIQTIINHAKRRNLLVNEHKSILNV' A
#
# COMPACT_ATOMS: atom_id res chain seq x y z
N MET A 1 9.83 -4.82 -5.95
CA MET A 1 9.89 -3.79 -4.89
C MET A 1 8.75 -2.84 -5.12
N THR A 2 7.92 -2.60 -4.09
CA THR A 2 6.72 -1.77 -4.18
C THR A 2 7.11 -0.32 -4.40
N ASP A 3 6.46 0.36 -5.34
CA ASP A 3 6.68 1.78 -5.57
C ASP A 3 6.19 2.60 -4.36
N GLN A 4 7.12 2.82 -3.45
CA GLN A 4 6.93 3.46 -2.17
C GLN A 4 6.63 4.97 -2.29
N THR A 5 6.75 5.54 -3.50
CA THR A 5 6.53 6.97 -3.75
C THR A 5 5.05 7.37 -3.66
N LEU A 6 4.13 6.42 -3.90
CA LEU A 6 2.68 6.66 -3.93
C LEU A 6 2.01 6.63 -2.53
N LEU A 7 2.74 6.15 -1.53
CA LEU A 7 2.25 5.94 -0.17
C LEU A 7 2.37 7.21 0.66
N THR A 8 1.34 7.50 1.45
CA THR A 8 1.44 8.46 2.56
C THR A 8 2.36 7.92 3.66
N ASP A 9 2.85 8.81 4.52
CA ASP A 9 3.69 8.39 5.66
C ASP A 9 2.98 7.41 6.61
N LYS A 10 1.67 7.57 6.78
CA LYS A 10 0.86 6.66 7.61
C LYS A 10 0.77 5.27 6.99
N GLU A 11 0.51 5.18 5.69
CA GLU A 11 0.46 3.91 4.96
C GLU A 11 1.83 3.22 4.96
N ARG A 12 2.92 3.97 4.78
CA ARG A 12 4.29 3.45 4.86
C ARG A 12 4.60 2.87 6.23
N LYS A 13 4.28 3.59 7.31
CA LYS A 13 4.44 3.09 8.69
C LYS A 13 3.61 1.83 8.94
N LEU A 14 2.38 1.79 8.43
CA LEU A 14 1.51 0.63 8.57
C LEU A 14 2.07 -0.59 7.81
N ILE A 15 2.52 -0.42 6.56
CA ILE A 15 3.14 -1.49 5.78
C ILE A 15 4.38 -2.02 6.49
N ASN A 16 5.28 -1.16 6.97
CA ASN A 16 6.47 -1.60 7.72
C ASN A 16 6.11 -2.42 8.97
N LYS A 17 5.04 -2.04 9.67
CA LYS A 17 4.52 -2.80 10.81
C LYS A 17 4.00 -4.18 10.36
N LEU A 18 3.19 -4.23 9.30
CA LEU A 18 2.67 -5.49 8.75
C LEU A 18 3.78 -6.41 8.24
N GLU A 19 4.83 -5.87 7.63
CA GLU A 19 6.01 -6.63 7.20
C GLU A 19 6.78 -7.20 8.40
N THR A 20 6.92 -6.42 9.47
CA THR A 20 7.54 -6.88 10.72
C THR A 20 6.72 -8.00 11.36
N GLU A 21 5.40 -7.84 11.48
CA GLU A 21 4.53 -8.87 12.02
C GLU A 21 4.50 -10.14 11.15
N MET A 22 4.54 -9.98 9.83
CA MET A 22 4.63 -11.08 8.88
C MET A 22 5.92 -11.88 9.04
N PHE A 23 7.05 -11.23 9.34
CA PHE A 23 8.32 -11.90 9.59
C PHE A 23 8.25 -12.86 10.78
N TYR A 24 7.45 -12.52 11.79
CA TYR A 24 7.21 -13.36 12.98
C TYR A 24 5.99 -14.29 12.86
N ALA A 25 5.36 -14.37 11.69
CA ALA A 25 4.18 -15.21 11.49
C ALA A 25 4.54 -16.70 11.60
N LEU A 26 3.73 -17.45 12.35
CA LEU A 26 3.94 -18.87 12.62
C LEU A 26 3.26 -19.78 11.60
N THR A 27 2.30 -19.25 10.83
CA THR A 27 1.51 -20.02 9.88
C THR A 27 1.44 -19.37 8.51
N ILE A 28 1.29 -20.20 7.48
CA ILE A 28 1.08 -19.74 6.10
C ILE A 28 -0.16 -18.85 5.99
N ASN A 29 -1.20 -19.11 6.79
CA ASN A 29 -2.42 -18.31 6.79
C ASN A 29 -2.17 -16.89 7.31
N GLN A 30 -1.36 -16.73 8.36
CA GLN A 30 -0.94 -15.42 8.84
C GLN A 30 -0.09 -14.68 7.79
N ILE A 31 0.87 -15.38 7.16
CA ILE A 31 1.67 -14.79 6.08
C ILE A 31 0.77 -14.31 4.94
N ARG A 32 -0.22 -15.12 4.54
CA ARG A 32 -1.18 -14.76 3.48
C ARG A 32 -2.03 -13.56 3.88
N PHE A 33 -2.49 -13.50 5.13
CA PHE A 33 -3.22 -12.36 5.67
C PHE A 33 -2.40 -11.07 5.52
N TYR A 34 -1.16 -11.04 6.05
CA TYR A 34 -0.32 -9.84 5.97
C TYR A 34 -0.02 -9.42 4.54
N LYS A 35 0.26 -10.37 3.64
CA LYS A 35 0.45 -10.07 2.21
C LYS A 35 -0.79 -9.42 1.58
N ASN A 36 -1.97 -9.93 1.89
CA ASN A 36 -3.24 -9.40 1.36
C ASN A 36 -3.52 -7.98 1.89
N GLU A 37 -3.25 -7.73 3.17
CA GLU A 37 -3.42 -6.40 3.77
C GLU A 37 -2.46 -5.38 3.13
N ILE A 38 -1.18 -5.73 3.00
CA ILE A 38 -0.17 -4.89 2.33
C ILE A 38 -0.61 -4.59 0.89
N GLN A 39 -1.05 -5.61 0.13
CA GLN A 39 -1.50 -5.44 -1.25
C GLN A 39 -2.74 -4.53 -1.34
N THR A 40 -3.65 -4.63 -0.37
CA THR A 40 -4.85 -3.79 -0.30
C THR A 40 -4.49 -2.32 -0.09
N ILE A 41 -3.55 -2.03 0.82
CA ILE A 41 -3.06 -0.66 1.05
C ILE A 41 -2.42 -0.09 -0.22
N ILE A 42 -1.59 -0.88 -0.90
CA ILE A 42 -0.96 -0.46 -2.17
C ILE A 42 -2.02 -0.18 -3.23
N ASN A 43 -3.05 -1.01 -3.33
CA ASN A 43 -4.13 -0.82 -4.30
C ASN A 43 -4.96 0.43 -4.00
N HIS A 44 -5.17 0.79 -2.73
CA HIS A 44 -5.78 2.07 -2.36
C HIS A 44 -4.90 3.26 -2.74
N ALA A 45 -3.60 3.17 -2.47
CA ALA A 45 -2.66 4.22 -2.85
C ALA A 45 -2.60 4.42 -4.38
N LYS A 46 -2.57 3.35 -5.17
CA LYS A 46 -2.63 3.43 -6.64
C LYS A 46 -3.91 4.11 -7.12
N ARG A 47 -5.08 3.69 -6.61
CA ARG A 47 -6.38 4.29 -6.97
C ARG A 47 -6.43 5.78 -6.65
N ARG A 48 -5.96 6.18 -5.45
CA ARG A 48 -5.87 7.60 -5.07
C ARG A 48 -5.01 8.41 -6.05
N ASN A 49 -3.83 7.89 -6.42
CA ASN A 49 -2.93 8.61 -7.32
C ASN A 49 -3.47 8.68 -8.76
N LEU A 50 -4.16 7.64 -9.24
CA LEU A 50 -4.87 7.68 -10.53
C LEU A 50 -5.91 8.80 -10.54
N LEU A 51 -6.76 8.90 -9.53
CA LEU A 51 -7.77 9.96 -9.42
C LEU A 51 -7.13 11.37 -9.39
N VAL A 52 -6.04 11.54 -8.65
CA VAL A 52 -5.31 12.83 -8.62
C VAL A 52 -4.77 13.20 -10.00
N ASN A 53 -4.22 12.23 -10.73
CA ASN A 53 -3.66 12.47 -12.06
C ASN A 53 -4.75 12.74 -13.11
N GLU A 54 -5.88 12.04 -13.04
CA GLU A 54 -7.06 12.31 -13.88
C GLU A 54 -7.59 13.74 -13.64
N HIS A 55 -7.72 14.15 -12.38
CA HIS A 55 -8.14 15.51 -12.04
C HIS A 55 -7.16 16.58 -12.53
N LYS A 56 -5.84 16.35 -12.44
CA LYS A 56 -4.84 17.28 -12.98
C LYS A 56 -4.95 17.42 -14.50
N SER A 57 -5.13 16.31 -15.21
CA SER A 57 -5.32 16.28 -16.67
C SER A 57 -6.56 17.08 -17.09
N ILE A 58 -7.67 16.96 -16.36
CA ILE A 58 -8.90 17.71 -16.63
C ILE A 58 -8.73 19.22 -16.40
N LEU A 59 -7.85 19.62 -15.47
CA LEU A 59 -7.65 21.02 -15.09
C LEU A 59 -6.62 21.77 -15.95
N ASN A 60 -5.99 21.15 -16.95
CA ASN A 60 -4.96 21.76 -17.82
C ASN A 60 -3.93 22.60 -17.04
N VAL A 61 -3.30 21.98 -16.03
CA VAL A 61 -2.08 22.50 -15.37
C VAL A 61 -0.94 21.54 -15.63
#